data_AF-A0A662K4H1-F1
#
_entry.id   AF-A0A662K4H1-F1
#
_cell.length_a   1.000
_cell.length_b   1.000
_cell.length_c   1.000
_cell.angle_alpha   90.00
_cell.angle_beta   90.00
_cell.angle_gamma   90.00
#
_symmetry.space_group_name_H-M   'P 1'
#
loop_
_entity.id
_entity.type
_entity.pdbx_description
1 polymer ?
#
loop_
_entity_poly.entity_id
_entity_poly.type
_entity_poly.pdbx_seq_one_letter_code
_entity_poly.pdbx_strand_id
1 'polypeptide(L)'
;MSILWGTFLGMLTLVFAICSFIAGVFTAYFGSGKSRAVGLILVVLGIIIGFVFYYGMSMVTWWTGQVATGVVAVVGALVGAGIALGVFLAAIMKA
;
A
#
# COMPACT_ATOMS: atom_id res chain seq x y z
N MET A 1 -25.30 1.45 4.69
CA MET A 1 -24.47 0.78 3.65
C MET A 1 -24.20 -0.64 4.13
N SER A 2 -24.48 -1.68 3.35
CA SER A 2 -24.30 -3.07 3.81
C SER A 2 -22.84 -3.32 4.22
N ILE A 3 -22.62 -4.16 5.24
CA ILE A 3 -21.30 -4.58 5.77
C ILE A 3 -20.30 -4.95 4.66
N LEU A 4 -20.78 -5.61 3.60
CA LEU A 4 -19.99 -6.00 2.42
C LEU A 4 -19.33 -4.81 1.71
N TRP A 5 -20.09 -3.75 1.44
CA TRP A 5 -19.59 -2.55 0.75
C TRP A 5 -18.62 -1.74 1.61
N GLY A 6 -18.87 -1.66 2.91
CA GLY A 6 -17.94 -1.01 3.85
C GLY A 6 -16.60 -1.75 3.94
N THR A 7 -16.64 -3.08 3.99
CA THR A 7 -15.45 -3.92 3.99
C THR A 7 -14.67 -3.79 2.68
N PHE A 8 -15.37 -3.84 1.54
CA PHE A 8 -14.76 -3.68 0.22
C PHE A 8 -14.06 -2.33 0.07
N LEU A 9 -14.78 -1.23 0.35
CA LEU A 9 -14.23 0.13 0.24
C LEU A 9 -13.05 0.34 1.20
N GLY A 10 -13.15 -0.18 2.42
CA GLY A 10 -12.06 -0.13 3.39
C GLY A 10 -10.81 -0.86 2.91
N MET A 11 -10.95 -2.12 2.47
CA MET A 11 -9.82 -2.89 1.95
C MET A 11 -9.22 -2.26 0.69
N LEU A 12 -10.06 -1.74 -0.20
CA LEU A 12 -9.62 -1.03 -1.39
C LEU A 12 -8.78 0.20 -1.03
N THR A 13 -9.25 1.04 -0.09
CA THR A 13 -8.51 2.25 0.31
C THR A 13 -7.20 1.91 1.03
N LEU A 14 -7.20 0.88 1.90
CA LEU A 14 -6.00 0.43 2.59
C LEU A 14 -4.93 -0.07 1.60
N VAL A 15 -5.30 -1.01 0.72
CA VAL A 15 -4.36 -1.58 -0.24
C VAL A 15 -3.86 -0.51 -1.21
N PHE A 16 -4.75 0.37 -1.66
CA PHE A 16 -4.37 1.48 -2.52
C PHE A 16 -3.36 2.42 -1.84
N ALA A 17 -3.58 2.78 -0.58
CA ALA A 17 -2.66 3.62 0.18
C ALA A 17 -1.26 2.99 0.29
N ILE A 18 -1.19 1.73 0.70
CA ILE A 18 0.08 1.05 0.92
C ILE A 18 0.82 0.80 -0.41
N CYS A 19 0.13 0.30 -1.43
CA CYS A 19 0.72 0.04 -2.74
C CYS A 19 1.20 1.35 -3.39
N SER A 20 0.41 2.43 -3.31
CA SER A 20 0.82 3.74 -3.84
C SER A 20 2.05 4.28 -3.13
N PHE A 21 2.12 4.12 -1.80
CA PHE A 21 3.30 4.51 -1.03
C PHE A 21 4.54 3.73 -1.45
N ILE A 22 4.48 2.39 -1.46
CA ILE A 22 5.62 1.54 -1.80
C ILE A 22 6.06 1.75 -3.25
N ALA A 23 5.11 1.76 -4.19
CA ALA A 23 5.40 2.03 -5.60
C ALA A 23 5.99 3.43 -5.78
N GLY A 24 5.50 4.43 -5.05
CA GLY A 24 6.04 5.77 -5.01
C GLY A 24 7.48 5.80 -4.52
N VAL A 25 7.81 5.11 -3.42
CA VAL A 25 9.18 5.01 -2.89
C VAL A 25 10.12 4.40 -3.93
N PHE A 26 9.75 3.28 -4.54
CA PHE A 26 10.59 2.65 -5.57
C PHE A 26 10.73 3.54 -6.80
N THR A 27 9.66 4.20 -7.24
CA THR A 27 9.69 5.09 -8.40
C THR A 27 10.52 6.35 -8.11
N ALA A 28 10.48 6.87 -6.88
CA ALA A 28 11.31 8.00 -6.48
C ALA A 28 12.80 7.62 -6.40
N TYR A 29 13.10 6.42 -5.88
CA TYR A 29 14.47 5.93 -5.72
C TYR A 29 15.11 5.56 -7.06
N PHE A 30 14.44 4.74 -7.87
CA PHE A 30 14.96 4.23 -9.14
C PHE A 30 14.63 5.11 -10.36
N GLY A 31 13.65 6.01 -10.25
CA GLY A 31 13.28 6.90 -11.36
C GLY A 31 14.30 8.01 -11.60
N SER A 32 14.37 8.47 -12.86
CA SER A 32 15.16 9.63 -13.28
C SER A 32 14.27 10.74 -13.83
N GLY A 33 14.69 12.00 -13.64
CA GLY A 33 13.99 13.18 -14.13
C GLY A 33 12.52 13.25 -13.71
N LYS A 34 11.60 13.22 -14.68
CA LYS A 34 10.15 13.32 -14.45
C LYS A 34 9.58 12.11 -13.69
N SER A 35 10.14 10.92 -13.87
CA SER A 35 9.66 9.71 -13.21
C SER A 35 9.84 9.79 -11.68
N ARG A 36 10.98 10.34 -11.22
CA ARG A 36 11.25 10.58 -9.79
C ARG A 36 10.20 11.50 -9.14
N ALA A 37 9.77 12.53 -9.86
CA ALA A 37 8.74 13.46 -9.38
C ALA A 37 7.38 12.75 -9.23
N VAL A 38 7.00 11.89 -10.17
CA VAL A 38 5.79 11.06 -10.05
C VAL A 38 5.87 10.12 -8.86
N GLY A 39 7.04 9.52 -8.60
CA GLY A 39 7.28 8.71 -7.42
C GLY A 39 7.02 9.45 -6.11
N LEU A 40 7.54 10.68 -5.97
CA LEU A 40 7.28 11.52 -4.80
C LEU A 40 5.80 11.86 -4.63
N ILE A 41 5.10 12.16 -5.73
CA ILE A 41 3.65 12.42 -5.70
C ILE A 41 2.90 11.18 -5.21
N LEU A 42 3.25 9.99 -5.69
CA LEU A 42 2.65 8.73 -5.25
C LEU A 42 2.90 8.44 -3.77
N VAL A 43 4.10 8.76 -3.24
CA VAL A 43 4.40 8.66 -1.80
C VAL A 43 3.45 9.54 -0.99
N VAL A 44 3.36 10.82 -1.34
CA VAL A 44 2.50 11.79 -0.63
C VAL A 44 1.04 11.36 -0.72
N LEU A 45 0.59 10.93 -1.89
CA LEU A 45 -0.78 10.48 -2.12
C LEU A 45 -1.11 9.21 -1.32
N GLY A 46 -0.19 8.25 -1.26
CA GLY A 46 -0.32 7.06 -0.41
C GLY A 46 -0.47 7.41 1.07
N ILE A 47 0.32 8.36 1.58
CA ILE A 47 0.22 8.85 2.97
C ILE A 47 -1.15 9.50 3.21
N ILE A 48 -1.57 10.42 2.33
CA ILE A 48 -2.86 11.13 2.46
C ILE A 48 -4.01 10.13 2.50
N ILE A 49 -4.03 9.15 1.60
CA ILE A 49 -5.11 8.16 1.56
C ILE A 49 -5.04 7.19 2.74
N GLY A 50 -3.84 6.90 3.25
CA GLY A 50 -3.67 6.18 4.51
C GLY A 50 -4.36 6.91 5.68
N PHE A 51 -4.25 8.23 5.76
CA PHE A 51 -4.99 9.03 6.73
C PHE A 51 -6.51 8.98 6.49
N VAL A 52 -6.96 9.11 5.24
CA VAL A 52 -8.39 8.99 4.90
C VAL A 52 -8.94 7.63 5.36
N PHE A 53 -8.20 6.56 5.14
CA PHE A 53 -8.55 5.22 5.61
C PHE A 53 -8.61 5.16 7.15
N TYR A 54 -7.60 5.66 7.84
CA TYR A 54 -7.54 5.66 9.31
C TYR A 54 -8.74 6.40 9.94
N TYR A 55 -9.05 7.61 9.46
CA TYR A 55 -10.21 8.37 9.94
C TYR A 55 -11.53 7.72 9.52
N GLY A 56 -11.62 7.15 8.33
CA GLY A 56 -12.78 6.38 7.88
C GLY A 56 -13.06 5.13 8.73
N MET A 57 -12.00 4.48 9.24
CA MET A 57 -12.11 3.34 10.15
C MET A 57 -12.49 3.75 11.59
N SER A 58 -12.08 4.94 12.06
CA SER A 58 -12.34 5.40 13.43
C SER A 58 -13.84 5.50 13.77
N MET A 59 -14.70 5.52 12.76
CA MET A 59 -16.16 5.61 12.87
C MET A 59 -16.83 4.24 13.07
N VAL A 60 -16.10 3.12 12.95
CA VAL A 60 -16.72 1.79 12.97
C VAL A 60 -15.79 0.74 13.60
N THR A 61 -16.32 -0.04 14.53
CA THR A 61 -15.62 -1.08 15.31
C THR A 61 -15.25 -2.32 14.47
N TRP A 62 -14.37 -2.18 13.48
CA TRP A 62 -13.97 -3.26 12.55
C TRP A 62 -12.71 -4.05 12.95
N TRP A 63 -12.04 -3.72 14.04
CA TRP A 63 -10.75 -4.34 14.41
C TRP A 63 -10.86 -5.79 14.94
N THR A 64 -11.92 -6.52 14.61
CA THR A 64 -12.11 -7.91 15.03
C THR A 64 -12.58 -8.78 13.85
N GLY A 65 -12.05 -10.00 13.74
CA GLY A 65 -12.45 -10.97 12.71
C GLY A 65 -11.82 -10.74 11.32
N GLN A 66 -12.65 -10.78 10.27
CA GLN A 66 -12.25 -10.83 8.85
C GLN A 66 -11.37 -9.66 8.40
N VAL A 67 -11.56 -8.47 8.97
CA VAL A 67 -10.74 -7.29 8.64
C VAL A 67 -9.31 -7.46 9.12
N ALA A 68 -9.11 -7.97 10.34
CA ALA A 68 -7.77 -8.26 10.84
C ALA A 68 -7.07 -9.32 9.97
N THR A 69 -7.78 -10.38 9.58
CA THR A 69 -7.27 -11.40 8.64
C THR A 69 -6.90 -10.79 7.29
N GLY A 70 -7.74 -9.91 6.74
CA GLY A 70 -7.46 -9.20 5.49
C GLY A 70 -6.24 -8.30 5.58
N VAL A 71 -6.10 -7.52 6.66
CA VAL A 71 -4.92 -6.68 6.92
C VAL A 71 -3.65 -7.53 6.99
N VAL A 72 -3.68 -8.63 7.75
CA VAL A 72 -2.53 -9.55 7.86
C VAL A 72 -2.18 -10.16 6.51
N ALA A 73 -3.17 -10.57 5.71
CA ALA A 73 -2.96 -11.11 4.37
C ALA A 73 -2.33 -10.07 3.42
N VAL A 74 -2.79 -8.82 3.48
CA VAL A 74 -2.22 -7.71 2.69
C VAL A 74 -0.79 -7.43 3.11
N VAL A 75 -0.51 -7.32 4.41
CA VAL A 75 0.86 -7.11 4.92
C VAL A 75 1.78 -8.27 4.50
N GLY A 76 1.32 -9.52 4.63
CA GLY A 76 2.05 -10.70 4.19
C GLY A 76 2.36 -10.67 2.69
N ALA A 77 1.37 -10.33 1.85
CA ALA A 77 1.55 -10.18 0.41
C ALA A 77 2.56 -9.09 0.06
N LEU A 78 2.53 -7.94 0.74
CA LEU A 78 3.46 -6.83 0.53
C LEU A 78 4.89 -7.18 0.94
N VAL A 79 5.06 -7.85 2.08
CA VAL A 79 6.39 -8.33 2.54
C VAL A 79 6.95 -9.34 1.54
N GLY A 80 6.15 -10.32 1.12
CA GLY A 80 6.55 -11.30 0.11
C GLY A 80 6.93 -10.65 -1.23
N ALA A 81 6.11 -9.71 -1.71
CA ALA A 81 6.39 -8.94 -2.93
C ALA A 81 7.67 -8.11 -2.80
N GLY A 82 7.90 -7.46 -1.65
CA GLY A 82 9.10 -6.67 -1.39
C GLY A 82 10.37 -7.52 -1.35
N ILE A 83 10.32 -8.71 -0.72
CA ILE A 83 11.44 -9.67 -0.73
C ILE A 83 11.72 -10.12 -2.16
N ALA A 84 10.69 -10.53 -2.91
CA ALA A 84 10.85 -10.97 -4.30
C ALA A 84 11.46 -9.87 -5.18
N LEU A 85 10.97 -8.63 -5.07
CA LEU A 85 11.55 -7.46 -5.74
C LEU A 85 13.00 -7.23 -5.35
N GLY A 86 13.33 -7.29 -4.05
CA GLY A 86 14.69 -7.09 -3.56
C GLY A 86 15.67 -8.13 -4.10
N VAL A 87 15.28 -9.41 -4.10
CA VAL A 87 16.07 -10.50 -4.68
C VAL A 87 16.25 -10.32 -6.19
N PHE A 88 15.16 -9.99 -6.90
CA PHE A 88 15.20 -9.73 -8.33
C PHE A 88 16.16 -8.58 -8.68
N LEU A 89 16.07 -7.46 -7.96
CA LEU A 89 16.95 -6.30 -8.15
C LEU A 89 18.40 -6.63 -7.81
N ALA A 90 18.67 -7.34 -6.70
CA ALA A 90 20.01 -7.75 -6.33
C ALA A 90 20.66 -8.65 -7.38
N ALA A 91 19.87 -9.52 -8.02
CA ALA A 91 20.34 -10.40 -9.09
C ALA A 91 20.76 -9.60 -10.34
N ILE A 92 19.99 -8.60 -10.76
CA ILE A 92 20.32 -7.81 -11.97
C ILE A 92 21.35 -6.69 -11.72
N MET A 93 21.51 -6.20 -10.48
CA MET A 93 22.49 -5.15 -10.15
C MET A 93 23.91 -5.70 -9.94
N LYS A 94 24.06 -7.02 -9.75
CA LYS A 94 25.36 -7.69 -9.59
C LYS A 94 25.80 -8.43 -10.86
N ALA A 95 24.93 -8.53 -11.86
CA ALA A 95 25.25 -8.98 -13.22
C ALA A 95 25.84 -7.82 -14.03
#